data_AF-A0A7S3GDD0-F1
#
_entry.id   AF-A0A7S3GDD0-F1
#
_cell.length_a   1.000
_cell.length_b   1.000
_cell.length_c   1.000
_cell.angle_alpha   90.00
_cell.angle_beta   90.00
_cell.angle_gamma   90.00
#
_symmetry.space_group_name_H-M   'P 1'
#
loop_
_entity.id
_entity.type
_entity.pdbx_description
1 polymer ?
#
loop_
_entity_poly.entity_id
_entity_poly.type
_entity_poly.pdbx_seq_one_letter_code
_entity_poly.pdbx_strand_id
1 'polypeptide(L)'
;VDPQGASKDELGFGGASVSANGLVLASGAYGVGKNNGSVLVWERLSTNVSFADVTPVKLVDPQGASNDRLGFGGTSVSANGLVLASSSYRDGDQGTNSGSVLVWERLSTNVSFADVTPVKLVDPQGASSDSLGYGGASVSANGL
;
A
#
# COMPACT_ATOMS: atom_id res chain seq x y z
N VAL A 1 -9.49 -15.21 1.07
CA VAL A 1 -8.32 -15.94 1.64
C VAL A 1 -7.09 -15.23 1.10
N ASP A 2 -6.08 -14.89 1.92
CA ASP A 2 -4.82 -14.37 1.38
C ASP A 2 -4.03 -15.56 0.79
N PRO A 3 -4.01 -15.74 -0.54
CA PRO A 3 -3.33 -16.87 -1.15
C PRO A 3 -1.80 -16.68 -1.14
N GLN A 4 -1.33 -15.48 -0.77
CA GLN A 4 0.09 -15.11 -0.71
C GLN A 4 0.54 -14.84 0.73
N GLY A 5 -0.28 -15.22 1.72
CA GLY A 5 -0.05 -14.92 3.13
C GLY A 5 1.14 -15.70 3.69
N ALA A 6 2.05 -15.00 4.35
CA ALA A 6 3.17 -15.59 5.06
C ALA A 6 2.85 -15.65 6.56
N SER A 7 3.44 -16.60 7.29
CA SER A 7 3.28 -16.61 8.75
C SER A 7 3.72 -15.26 9.34
N LYS A 8 2.87 -14.62 10.14
CA LYS A 8 3.13 -13.30 10.76
C LYS A 8 3.38 -12.18 9.75
N ASP A 9 2.67 -12.21 8.63
CA ASP A 9 2.66 -11.10 7.65
C ASP A 9 1.94 -9.85 8.16
N GLU A 10 1.15 -9.96 9.24
CA GLU A 10 0.46 -8.86 9.91
C GLU A 10 -0.52 -8.14 8.97
N LEU A 11 -1.17 -8.90 8.08
CA LEU A 11 -2.17 -8.38 7.16
C LEU A 11 -3.32 -7.69 7.92
N GLY A 12 -3.63 -6.46 7.52
CA GLY A 12 -4.74 -5.68 8.05
C GLY A 12 -4.43 -4.89 9.31
N PHE A 13 -3.20 -4.97 9.84
CA PHE A 13 -2.83 -4.22 11.05
C PHE A 13 -3.02 -2.71 10.90
N GLY A 14 -2.56 -2.13 9.78
CA GLY A 14 -2.72 -0.70 9.49
C GLY A 14 -4.13 -0.32 9.02
N GLY A 15 -5.06 -1.28 8.99
CA GLY A 15 -6.38 -1.13 8.39
C GLY A 15 -6.42 -1.46 6.90
N ALA A 16 -7.64 -1.52 6.38
CA ALA A 16 -7.94 -1.77 4.98
C ALA A 16 -8.80 -0.62 4.42
N SER A 17 -8.67 -0.36 3.13
CA SER A 17 -9.40 0.69 2.42
C SER A 17 -10.09 0.13 1.19
N VAL A 18 -11.32 0.58 0.95
CA VAL A 18 -12.11 0.24 -0.24
C VAL A 18 -12.43 1.50 -1.02
N SER A 19 -12.35 1.45 -2.35
CA SER A 19 -12.79 2.55 -3.22
C SER A 19 -14.30 2.74 -3.15
N ALA A 20 -14.80 3.95 -3.40
CA ALA A 20 -16.24 4.25 -3.32
C ALA A 20 -17.06 3.52 -4.39
N ASN A 21 -16.47 3.25 -5.56
CA ASN A 21 -17.08 2.38 -6.58
C ASN A 21 -17.10 0.89 -6.18
N GLY A 22 -16.45 0.54 -5.07
CA GLY A 22 -16.41 -0.81 -4.51
C GLY A 22 -15.58 -1.79 -5.32
N LEU A 23 -14.77 -1.37 -6.28
CA LEU A 23 -14.04 -2.26 -7.19
C LEU A 23 -12.63 -2.61 -6.71
N VAL A 24 -12.07 -1.81 -5.78
CA VAL A 24 -10.72 -1.99 -5.25
C VAL A 24 -10.79 -2.08 -3.74
N LEU A 25 -10.18 -3.11 -3.18
CA LEU A 25 -9.91 -3.26 -1.75
C LEU A 25 -8.41 -3.41 -1.58
N ALA A 26 -7.81 -2.69 -0.63
CA ALA A 26 -6.39 -2.81 -0.34
C ALA A 26 -6.12 -2.87 1.15
N SER A 27 -5.09 -3.61 1.54
CA SER A 27 -4.67 -3.78 2.93
C SER A 27 -3.16 -4.01 3.02
N GLY A 28 -2.53 -3.37 4.00
CA GLY A 28 -1.11 -3.56 4.29
C GLY A 28 -0.82 -4.88 4.99
N ALA A 29 0.34 -5.47 4.73
CA ALA A 29 0.92 -6.64 5.41
C ALA A 29 2.41 -6.37 5.67
N TYR A 30 2.71 -5.71 6.79
CA TYR A 30 4.05 -5.16 7.05
C TYR A 30 5.08 -6.22 7.50
N GLY A 31 4.63 -7.39 7.95
CA GLY A 31 5.47 -8.48 8.46
C GLY A 31 6.07 -9.37 7.36
N VAL A 32 5.77 -9.09 6.09
CA VAL A 32 6.26 -9.90 4.96
C VAL A 32 7.77 -9.72 4.73
N GLY A 33 8.45 -10.83 4.40
CA GLY A 33 9.89 -10.85 4.12
C GLY A 33 10.72 -10.66 5.39
N LYS A 34 11.64 -9.67 5.40
CA LYS A 34 12.36 -9.23 6.60
C LYS A 34 11.69 -7.99 7.22
N ASN A 35 10.36 -7.99 7.25
CA ASN A 35 9.52 -6.82 7.56
C ASN A 35 9.72 -5.65 6.58
N ASN A 36 10.05 -5.94 5.31
CA ASN A 36 10.03 -4.93 4.26
C ASN A 36 8.57 -4.50 4.01
N GLY A 37 7.63 -5.44 4.22
CA GLY A 37 6.21 -5.22 4.09
C GLY A 37 5.69 -5.31 2.65
N SER A 38 4.37 -5.27 2.52
CA SER A 38 3.67 -5.30 1.24
C SER A 38 2.25 -4.73 1.37
N VAL A 39 1.61 -4.48 0.24
CA VAL A 39 0.18 -4.16 0.16
C VAL A 39 -0.50 -5.22 -0.70
N LEU A 40 -1.56 -5.82 -0.18
CA LEU A 40 -2.41 -6.74 -0.93
C LEU A 40 -3.58 -5.94 -1.51
N VAL A 41 -3.84 -6.12 -2.80
CA VAL A 41 -4.92 -5.41 -3.53
C VAL A 41 -5.81 -6.41 -4.23
N TRP A 42 -7.09 -6.40 -3.88
CA TRP A 42 -8.13 -7.16 -4.55
C TRP A 42 -8.84 -6.24 -5.54
N GLU A 43 -8.84 -6.65 -6.81
CA GLU A 43 -9.44 -5.90 -7.91
C GLU A 43 -10.53 -6.77 -8.54
N ARG A 44 -11.77 -6.25 -8.58
CA ARG A 44 -12.90 -6.94 -9.22
C ARG A 44 -13.47 -6.08 -10.36
N LEU A 45 -13.95 -6.75 -11.41
CA LEU A 45 -14.46 -6.07 -12.60
C LEU A 45 -15.83 -5.42 -12.40
N SER A 46 -16.61 -5.88 -11.42
CA SER A 46 -17.91 -5.30 -11.06
C SER A 46 -18.30 -5.67 -9.63
N THR A 47 -19.30 -4.98 -9.08
CA THR A 47 -19.82 -5.25 -7.73
C THR A 47 -20.56 -6.59 -7.61
N ASN A 48 -20.86 -7.27 -8.72
CA ASN A 48 -21.49 -8.59 -8.75
C ASN A 48 -20.48 -9.73 -8.53
N VAL A 49 -19.18 -9.45 -8.62
CA VAL A 49 -18.11 -10.41 -8.31
C VAL A 49 -17.70 -10.23 -6.85
N SER A 50 -17.60 -11.31 -6.08
CA SER A 50 -17.13 -11.20 -4.68
C SER A 50 -15.62 -10.94 -4.65
N PHE A 51 -15.14 -10.18 -3.66
CA PHE A 51 -13.69 -10.12 -3.38
C PHE A 51 -13.11 -11.48 -2.97
N ALA A 52 -13.95 -12.43 -2.54
CA ALA A 52 -13.54 -13.80 -2.29
C ALA A 52 -13.17 -14.58 -3.57
N ASP A 53 -13.67 -14.14 -4.72
CA ASP A 53 -13.52 -14.82 -6.02
C ASP A 53 -12.36 -14.25 -6.85
N VAL A 54 -11.64 -13.24 -6.35
CA VAL A 54 -10.50 -12.62 -7.04
C VAL A 54 -9.19 -12.90 -6.30
N THR A 55 -8.14 -13.15 -7.06
CA THR A 55 -6.78 -13.30 -6.52
C THR A 55 -6.19 -11.91 -6.32
N PRO A 56 -5.74 -11.55 -5.10
CA PRO A 56 -5.10 -10.27 -4.88
C PRO A 56 -3.73 -10.21 -5.57
N VAL A 57 -3.36 -9.02 -5.99
CA VAL A 57 -1.99 -8.69 -6.35
C VAL A 57 -1.24 -8.18 -5.13
N LYS A 58 0.07 -8.42 -5.10
CA LYS A 58 0.96 -7.97 -4.02
C LYS A 58 1.86 -6.87 -4.54
N LEU A 59 1.77 -5.70 -3.91
CA LEU A 59 2.60 -4.55 -4.18
C LEU A 59 3.70 -4.46 -3.13
N VAL A 60 4.90 -4.11 -3.58
CA VAL A 60 6.10 -3.97 -2.74
C VAL A 60 6.79 -2.65 -3.08
N ASP A 61 7.65 -2.16 -2.19
CA ASP A 61 8.63 -1.14 -2.53
C ASP A 61 9.77 -1.79 -3.31
N PRO A 62 10.00 -1.45 -4.60
CA PRO A 62 11.11 -1.99 -5.37
C PRO A 62 12.49 -1.66 -4.80
N GLN A 63 12.60 -0.60 -4.00
CA GLN A 63 13.82 -0.18 -3.30
C GLN A 63 13.73 -0.44 -1.78
N GLY A 64 12.69 -1.16 -1.32
CA GLY A 64 12.44 -1.36 0.11
C GLY A 64 13.51 -2.22 0.78
N ALA A 65 14.12 -1.67 1.82
CA ALA A 65 15.07 -2.33 2.68
C ALA A 65 14.38 -3.19 3.76
N SER A 66 15.19 -3.96 4.49
CA SER A 66 14.69 -4.76 5.61
C SER A 66 14.17 -3.84 6.71
N ASN A 67 13.00 -4.17 7.25
CA ASN A 67 12.33 -3.46 8.35
C ASN A 67 11.74 -2.09 8.00
N ASP A 68 11.55 -1.76 6.71
CA ASP A 68 10.86 -0.53 6.27
C ASP A 68 9.35 -0.51 6.61
N ARG A 69 8.76 -1.71 6.74
CA ARG A 69 7.38 -1.95 7.18
C ARG A 69 6.31 -1.29 6.32
N LEU A 70 6.40 -1.45 5.00
CA LEU A 70 5.34 -1.05 4.08
C LEU A 70 3.99 -1.64 4.51
N GLY A 71 2.98 -0.77 4.64
CA GLY A 71 1.63 -1.15 5.02
C GLY A 71 1.35 -1.07 6.53
N PHE A 72 2.32 -0.64 7.35
CA PHE A 72 2.11 -0.49 8.79
C PHE A 72 1.17 0.67 9.15
N GLY A 73 1.42 1.88 8.61
CA GLY A 73 0.63 3.07 8.95
C GLY A 73 -0.75 3.08 8.31
N GLY A 74 -1.05 2.08 7.47
CA GLY A 74 -2.31 1.94 6.75
C GLY A 74 -2.19 2.20 5.27
N THR A 75 -3.22 1.77 4.56
CA THR A 75 -3.34 1.84 3.11
C THR A 75 -4.62 2.59 2.77
N SER A 76 -4.55 3.49 1.80
CA SER A 76 -5.70 4.29 1.35
C SER A 76 -5.88 4.14 -0.16
N VAL A 77 -7.14 4.04 -0.59
CA VAL A 77 -7.53 3.95 -1.99
C VAL A 77 -8.48 5.10 -2.31
N SER A 78 -8.23 5.78 -3.42
CA SER A 78 -9.06 6.89 -3.90
C SER A 78 -10.46 6.42 -4.25
N ALA A 79 -11.44 7.32 -4.24
CA ALA A 79 -12.84 6.93 -4.45
C ALA A 79 -13.08 6.30 -5.83
N ASN A 80 -12.36 6.78 -6.86
CA ASN A 80 -12.41 6.24 -8.22
C ASN A 80 -11.58 4.95 -8.39
N GLY A 81 -10.76 4.57 -7.41
CA GLY A 81 -9.92 3.38 -7.42
C GLY A 81 -8.70 3.48 -8.34
N LEU A 82 -8.26 4.68 -8.72
CA LEU A 82 -7.12 4.89 -9.62
C LEU A 82 -5.80 5.20 -8.90
N VAL A 83 -5.90 5.75 -7.69
CA VAL A 83 -4.77 6.04 -6.80
C VAL A 83 -4.83 5.16 -5.56
N LEU A 84 -3.71 4.58 -5.18
CA LEU A 84 -3.48 3.86 -3.93
C LEU A 84 -2.22 4.42 -3.25
N ALA A 85 -2.27 4.67 -1.95
CA ALA A 85 -1.10 5.07 -1.17
C ALA A 85 -0.93 4.18 0.06
N SER A 86 0.33 3.91 0.43
CA SER A 86 0.68 3.17 1.64
C SER A 86 2.04 3.62 2.15
N SER A 87 2.26 3.49 3.46
CA SER A 87 3.42 4.07 4.15
C SER A 87 4.42 3.00 4.60
N SER A 88 5.70 3.39 4.61
CA SER A 88 6.86 2.65 5.13
C SER A 88 7.57 3.51 6.17
N TYR A 89 6.98 3.64 7.38
CA TYR A 89 7.44 4.62 8.38
C TYR A 89 8.87 4.38 8.90
N ARG A 90 9.44 3.20 8.69
CA ARG A 90 10.80 2.84 9.12
C ARG A 90 11.84 2.93 8.01
N ASP A 91 11.42 3.29 6.81
CA ASP A 91 12.33 3.52 5.70
C ASP A 91 13.46 4.49 6.10
N GLY A 92 14.67 4.14 5.66
CA GLY A 92 15.93 4.71 6.10
C GLY A 92 16.63 5.59 5.07
N ASP A 93 16.03 5.77 3.88
CA ASP A 93 16.71 6.32 2.70
C ASP A 93 17.20 7.77 2.89
N GLN A 94 16.52 8.60 3.70
CA GLN A 94 16.92 9.99 3.99
C GLN A 94 17.52 10.16 5.40
N GLY A 95 17.19 9.26 6.32
CA GLY A 95 17.68 9.20 7.69
C GLY A 95 17.13 7.96 8.38
N THR A 96 17.75 7.50 9.48
CA THR A 96 17.28 6.27 10.14
C THR A 96 15.84 6.40 10.61
N ASN A 97 14.92 5.57 10.08
CA ASN A 97 13.48 5.68 10.27
C ASN A 97 12.93 7.09 9.91
N SER A 98 13.44 7.71 8.85
CA SER A 98 12.87 8.96 8.30
C SER A 98 11.49 8.72 7.69
N GLY A 99 11.22 7.50 7.23
CA GLY A 99 9.96 7.07 6.66
C GLY A 99 9.76 7.49 5.20
N SER A 100 8.77 6.87 4.56
CA SER A 100 8.34 7.19 3.19
C SER A 100 6.89 6.79 2.92
N VAL A 101 6.34 7.27 1.81
CA VAL A 101 5.02 6.89 1.29
C VAL A 101 5.17 6.43 -0.15
N LEU A 102 4.63 5.26 -0.48
CA LEU A 102 4.52 4.77 -1.84
C LEU A 102 3.13 5.08 -2.38
N VAL A 103 3.09 5.62 -3.61
CA VAL A 103 1.87 5.96 -4.34
C VAL A 103 1.86 5.21 -5.67
N TRP A 104 0.79 4.47 -5.93
CA TRP A 104 0.54 3.84 -7.21
C TRP A 104 -0.60 4.57 -7.91
N GLU A 105 -0.36 4.99 -9.15
CA GLU A 105 -1.35 5.67 -9.98
C GLU A 105 -1.51 4.92 -11.30
N ARG A 106 -2.72 4.46 -11.58
CA ARG A 106 -3.07 3.81 -12.85
C ARG A 106 -3.98 4.72 -13.68
N LEU A 107 -3.86 4.58 -15.00
CA LEU A 107 -4.64 5.39 -15.95
C LEU A 107 -6.13 5.00 -16.03
N SER A 108 -6.48 3.77 -15.66
CA SER A 108 -7.87 3.30 -15.65
C SER A 108 -8.02 2.06 -14.79
N THR A 109 -9.26 1.70 -14.44
CA THR A 109 -9.57 0.49 -13.66
C THR A 109 -9.32 -0.83 -14.41
N ASN A 110 -9.01 -0.77 -15.72
CA ASN A 110 -8.66 -1.95 -16.51
C ASN A 110 -7.16 -2.29 -16.44
N VAL A 111 -6.34 -1.41 -15.87
CA VAL A 111 -4.91 -1.65 -15.64
C VAL A 111 -4.75 -2.13 -14.20
N SER A 112 -4.12 -3.29 -13.97
CA SER A 112 -3.88 -3.76 -12.61
C SER A 112 -2.83 -2.89 -11.92
N PHE A 113 -2.96 -2.71 -10.60
CA PHE A 113 -1.89 -2.08 -9.81
C PHE A 113 -0.56 -2.86 -9.87
N ALA A 114 -0.58 -4.16 -10.20
CA ALA A 114 0.64 -4.96 -10.39
C ALA A 114 1.49 -4.46 -11.58
N ASP A 115 0.87 -3.82 -12.56
CA ASP A 115 1.52 -3.31 -13.77
C ASP A 115 1.98 -1.85 -13.61
N VAL A 116 1.83 -1.27 -12.41
CA VAL A 116 2.16 0.13 -12.10
C VAL A 116 3.44 0.18 -11.27
N THR A 117 4.39 1.01 -11.69
CA THR A 117 5.55 1.35 -10.86
C THR A 117 5.15 2.44 -9.86
N PRO A 118 5.35 2.24 -8.54
CA PRO A 118 5.03 3.28 -7.58
C PRO A 118 5.99 4.46 -7.67
N VAL A 119 5.49 5.63 -7.28
CA VAL A 119 6.31 6.78 -6.89
C VAL A 119 6.58 6.67 -5.39
N LYS A 120 7.85 6.76 -5.00
CA LYS A 120 8.27 6.84 -3.60
C LYS A 120 8.42 8.31 -3.19
N LEU A 121 7.66 8.72 -2.19
CA LEU A 121 7.71 10.06 -1.60
C LEU A 121 8.49 9.99 -0.30
N VAL A 122 9.48 10.88 -0.18
CA VAL A 122 10.34 11.05 0.99
C VAL A 122 10.37 12.51 1.37
N ASP A 123 10.69 12.82 2.63
CA ASP A 123 11.10 14.17 3.01
C ASP A 123 12.59 14.34 2.64
N PRO A 124 12.96 15.23 1.70
CA PRO A 124 14.35 15.47 1.33
C PRO A 124 15.23 15.99 2.47
N GLN A 125 14.62 16.46 3.56
CA GLN A 125 15.30 16.87 4.78
C GLN A 125 15.02 15.92 5.96
N GLY A 126 14.46 14.73 5.68
CA GLY A 126 14.03 13.77 6.68
C GLY A 126 15.17 13.36 7.63
N ALA A 127 15.09 13.83 8.86
CA ALA A 127 16.01 13.49 9.92
C ALA A 127 15.72 12.09 10.48
N SER A 128 16.62 11.62 11.34
CA SER A 128 16.42 10.35 12.02
C SER A 128 15.20 10.42 12.94
N SER A 129 14.32 9.43 12.83
CA SER A 129 13.07 9.29 13.60
C SER A 129 11.93 10.26 13.22
N ASP A 130 12.00 10.94 12.07
CA ASP A 130 10.87 11.74 11.58
C ASP A 130 9.65 10.87 11.21
N SER A 131 9.90 9.63 10.81
CA SER A 131 8.87 8.59 10.61
C SER A 131 7.69 9.03 9.74
N LEU A 132 7.97 9.67 8.61
CA LEU A 132 6.98 10.05 7.60
C LEU A 132 6.07 8.84 7.29
N GLY A 133 4.76 9.07 7.39
CA GLY A 133 3.76 8.03 7.17
C GLY A 133 3.47 7.15 8.38
N TYR A 134 4.00 7.42 9.59
CA TYR A 134 3.67 6.66 10.80
C TYR A 134 2.15 6.57 11.06
N GLY A 135 1.43 7.68 10.90
CA GLY A 135 -0.03 7.74 11.01
C GLY A 135 -0.80 7.31 9.76
N GLY A 136 -0.09 6.85 8.73
CA GLY A 136 -0.64 6.45 7.44
C GLY A 136 -0.52 7.49 6.34
N ALA A 137 -0.98 7.09 5.16
CA ALA A 137 -1.18 7.95 4.00
C ALA A 137 -2.66 7.93 3.62
N SER A 138 -3.23 9.08 3.29
CA SER A 138 -4.62 9.21 2.86
C SER A 138 -4.70 9.85 1.49
N VAL A 139 -5.52 9.30 0.61
CA VAL A 139 -5.79 9.88 -0.73
C VAL A 139 -7.19 10.48 -0.79
N SER A 140 -7.34 11.55 -1.58
CA SER A 140 -8.58 12.31 -1.67
C SER A 140 -9.71 11.54 -2.36
N ALA A 141 -10.95 11.95 -2.08
CA ALA A 141 -12.13 11.36 -2.69
C ALA A 141 -12.22 11.63 -4.21
N ASN A 142 -11.65 12.73 -4.70
CA ASN A 142 -11.68 13.06 -6.13
C ASN A 142 -10.49 12.45 -6.90
N GLY A 143 -9.47 11.92 -6.23
CA GLY A 143 -8.29 11.34 -6.88
C GLY A 143 -7.60 12.29 -7.86
N LEU A 144 -7.79 13.60 -7.65
CA LEU A 144 -7.29 14.75 -8.42
C LEU A 144 -6.88 15.84 -7.44
#